data_AF-A0A9P5T7L8-F1
#
_entry.id   AF-A0A9P5T7L8-F1
#
_cell.length_a   1.000
_cell.length_b   1.000
_cell.length_c   1.000
_cell.angle_alpha   90.00
_cell.angle_beta   90.00
_cell.angle_gamma   90.00
#
_symmetry.space_group_name_H-M   'P 1'
#
loop_
_entity.id
_entity.type
_entity.pdbx_description
1 polymer ?
#
loop_
_entity_poly.entity_id
_entity_poly.type
_entity_poly.pdbx_seq_one_letter_code
_entity_poly.pdbx_strand_id
1 'polypeptide(L)'
;MDSRDPHYVSGSESDADYGHRPPKRARHSPPADRARTNGRTTTSSSVLPPLSLSILGVEPFDEFIGEVADFVHHSILTRPADLQGEIEVEAKIGVLRDRGGNRLNLPVLVETILAPKATDCHFESNMSQAQHQHFNILLNKLKEASDKPGYHSSSIAYTHAHLVDTFYASENSREKIRVTRNDKTGEVIATVKKVRLGNLDVYSPKQAADWRISVNVEVPVQHPLGTPTHSRRKDRISYSHEEFVVDLTQVASYSATGSQPELLHELEVEFANSRLLTSAAAKRNLEGSPEHERSAFDELIRAFVNNARILARNANGGWQ
;
A
#
# COMPACT_ATOMS: atom_id res chain seq x y z
N MET A 1 9.63 74.74 5.70
CA MET A 1 10.99 74.80 5.12
C MET A 1 11.72 73.61 5.71
N ASP A 2 12.02 72.50 5.06
CA ASP A 2 11.96 72.08 3.67
C ASP A 2 12.07 70.53 3.75
N SER A 3 11.00 69.77 3.50
CA SER A 3 10.82 68.90 2.32
C SER A 3 12.09 68.28 1.72
N ARG A 4 12.24 66.95 1.79
CA ARG A 4 12.63 66.07 0.65
C ARG A 4 12.58 64.57 0.98
N ASP A 5 12.14 63.85 -0.04
CA ASP A 5 11.66 62.47 -0.17
C ASP A 5 12.66 61.32 0.10
N PRO A 6 12.14 60.10 0.30
CA PRO A 6 12.92 58.86 0.27
C PRO A 6 13.23 58.42 -1.17
N HIS A 7 14.50 58.11 -1.44
CA HIS A 7 14.93 57.59 -2.73
C HIS A 7 14.54 56.12 -2.93
N TYR A 8 13.70 55.91 -3.95
CA TYR A 8 13.45 54.64 -4.62
C TYR A 8 14.66 54.31 -5.52
N VAL A 9 15.27 53.13 -5.36
CA VAL A 9 16.21 52.57 -6.34
C VAL A 9 15.74 51.19 -6.75
N SER A 10 15.53 51.07 -8.05
CA SER A 10 15.02 49.93 -8.80
C SER A 10 16.16 49.01 -9.24
N GLY A 11 15.98 47.70 -9.05
CA GLY A 11 16.28 46.66 -10.04
C GLY A 11 17.71 46.12 -10.16
N SER A 12 17.91 44.86 -9.81
CA SER A 12 18.17 43.78 -10.78
C SER A 12 18.29 42.43 -10.05
N GLU A 13 17.15 41.76 -9.90
CA GLU A 13 17.11 40.34 -9.54
C GLU A 13 17.61 39.53 -10.75
N SER A 14 18.73 38.84 -10.56
CA SER A 14 19.24 37.85 -11.50
C SER A 14 18.38 36.59 -11.42
N ASP A 15 17.47 36.47 -12.38
CA ASP A 15 16.70 35.27 -12.69
C ASP A 15 17.68 34.17 -13.14
N ALA A 16 17.95 33.22 -12.25
CA ALA A 16 18.77 32.04 -12.54
C ALA A 16 18.08 30.77 -12.04
N ASP A 17 17.42 30.13 -12.99
CA ASP A 17 17.30 28.68 -13.15
C ASP A 17 16.49 27.91 -12.09
N TYR A 18 15.20 28.26 -11.97
CA TYR A 18 14.17 27.33 -11.53
C TYR A 18 13.87 26.33 -12.64
N GLY A 19 14.53 25.18 -12.62
CA GLY A 19 14.16 24.11 -13.51
C GLY A 19 14.91 22.84 -13.17
N HIS A 20 14.29 21.96 -12.38
CA HIS A 20 14.25 20.51 -12.58
C HIS A 20 13.40 19.89 -11.46
N ARG A 21 12.07 19.98 -11.62
CA ARG A 21 11.16 19.10 -10.88
C ARG A 21 11.36 17.68 -11.40
N PRO A 22 11.50 16.65 -10.54
CA PRO A 22 11.39 15.28 -11.02
C PRO A 22 10.00 15.11 -11.65
N PRO A 23 9.89 14.51 -12.84
CA PRO A 23 8.62 14.39 -13.53
C PRO A 23 7.70 13.48 -12.70
N LYS A 24 6.63 14.08 -12.12
CA LYS A 24 5.44 13.32 -11.76
C LYS A 24 5.04 12.57 -13.02
N ARG A 25 5.07 11.23 -12.95
CA ARG A 25 4.77 10.35 -14.07
C ARG A 25 3.48 10.80 -14.74
N ALA A 26 3.59 11.25 -15.98
CA ALA A 26 2.52 11.95 -16.67
C ALA A 26 1.28 11.06 -16.77
N ARG A 27 0.16 11.49 -16.16
CA ARG A 27 -1.15 11.22 -16.78
C ARG A 27 -1.13 12.02 -18.07
N HIS A 28 -1.12 11.32 -19.21
CA HIS A 28 -1.02 11.86 -20.57
C HIS A 28 -1.40 13.34 -20.68
N SER A 29 -0.40 14.20 -20.83
CA SER A 29 -0.54 15.58 -21.27
C SER A 29 0.72 15.93 -22.05
N PRO A 30 0.64 16.22 -23.36
CA PRO A 30 1.77 16.76 -24.09
C PRO A 30 2.03 18.22 -23.65
N PRO A 31 3.29 18.70 -23.69
CA PRO A 31 3.61 20.08 -23.35
C PRO A 31 3.01 21.05 -24.38
N ALA A 32 2.34 22.09 -23.91
CA ALA A 32 1.77 23.13 -24.75
C ALA A 32 2.81 24.22 -25.03
N ASP A 33 3.53 24.11 -26.15
CA ASP A 33 4.30 25.23 -26.68
C ASP A 33 3.34 26.31 -27.22
N ARG A 34 3.43 27.51 -26.64
CA ARG A 34 2.59 28.66 -26.99
C ARG A 34 3.14 29.38 -28.22
N ALA A 35 2.48 29.23 -29.37
CA ALA A 35 2.50 30.22 -30.44
C ALA A 35 1.16 30.99 -30.45
N ARG A 36 1.24 32.31 -30.25
CA ARG A 36 0.09 33.22 -30.37
C ARG A 36 -0.18 33.50 -31.85
N THR A 37 -1.31 33.05 -32.39
CA THR A 37 -1.88 33.62 -33.63
C THR A 37 -3.41 33.61 -33.58
N ASN A 38 -4.00 34.80 -33.77
CA ASN A 38 -5.42 35.00 -34.02
C ASN A 38 -5.75 34.52 -35.45
N GLY A 39 -6.59 33.51 -35.59
CA GLY A 39 -7.08 33.05 -36.89
C GLY A 39 -8.11 31.96 -36.73
N ARG A 40 -9.38 32.30 -36.96
CA ARG A 40 -10.50 31.36 -36.94
C ARG A 40 -10.52 30.61 -38.27
N THR A 41 -10.00 29.39 -38.28
CA THR A 41 -10.18 28.42 -39.36
C THR A 41 -10.71 27.12 -38.78
N THR A 42 -11.92 26.77 -39.20
CA THR A 42 -12.59 25.50 -38.95
C THR A 42 -12.01 24.42 -39.84
N THR A 43 -11.32 23.42 -39.29
CA THR A 43 -11.32 22.00 -39.69
C THR A 43 -10.35 21.16 -38.84
N SER A 44 -10.75 19.92 -38.57
CA SER A 44 -9.97 18.77 -38.06
C SER A 44 -9.83 18.55 -36.55
N SER A 45 -10.25 17.34 -36.13
CA SER A 45 -10.20 16.71 -34.79
C SER A 45 -10.68 17.56 -33.60
N SER A 46 -11.92 17.35 -33.19
CA SER A 46 -12.51 17.92 -31.98
C SER A 46 -11.96 17.28 -30.70
N VAL A 47 -10.65 17.34 -30.50
CA VAL A 47 -10.07 17.03 -29.19
C VAL A 47 -10.34 18.26 -28.32
N LEU A 48 -11.32 18.14 -27.43
CA LEU A 48 -11.57 19.17 -26.42
C LEU A 48 -10.27 19.36 -25.62
N PRO A 49 -9.86 20.60 -25.33
CA PRO A 49 -8.67 20.83 -24.52
C PRO A 49 -8.88 20.27 -23.09
N PRO A 50 -7.81 19.82 -22.42
CA PRO A 50 -7.92 19.38 -21.04
C PRO A 50 -8.42 20.52 -20.14
N LEU A 51 -9.29 20.18 -19.19
CA LEU A 51 -9.76 21.13 -18.18
C LEU A 51 -8.65 21.41 -17.16
N SER A 52 -8.65 22.62 -16.60
CA SER A 52 -7.86 22.93 -15.40
C SER A 52 -8.25 22.01 -14.24
N LEU A 53 -7.28 21.64 -13.39
CA LEU A 53 -7.52 20.78 -12.23
C LEU A 53 -8.55 21.36 -11.24
N SER A 54 -8.53 22.68 -11.06
CA SER A 54 -9.50 23.45 -10.28
C SER A 54 -9.44 24.93 -10.67
N ILE A 55 -10.28 25.77 -10.06
CA ILE A 55 -10.23 27.24 -10.23
C ILE A 55 -8.87 27.84 -9.81
N LEU A 56 -8.12 27.14 -8.96
CA LEU A 56 -6.78 27.54 -8.50
C LEU A 56 -5.66 26.86 -9.29
N GLY A 57 -5.98 25.97 -10.24
CA GLY A 57 -5.00 25.18 -10.99
C GLY A 57 -4.31 24.08 -10.18
N VAL A 58 -4.82 23.75 -8.99
CA VAL A 58 -4.29 22.70 -8.10
C VAL A 58 -5.28 21.55 -7.94
N GLU A 59 -4.80 20.32 -7.82
CA GLU A 59 -5.64 19.16 -7.46
C GLU A 59 -5.96 19.25 -5.96
N PRO A 60 -7.24 19.11 -5.55
CA PRO A 60 -7.60 19.09 -4.14
C PRO A 60 -7.01 17.85 -3.45
N PHE A 61 -6.81 17.96 -2.14
CA PHE A 61 -6.34 16.86 -1.32
C PHE A 61 -7.36 15.71 -1.30
N ASP A 62 -6.87 14.47 -1.43
CA ASP A 62 -7.69 13.28 -1.27
C ASP A 62 -7.70 12.89 0.21
N GLU A 63 -8.77 13.27 0.91
CA GLU A 63 -8.98 13.01 2.34
C GLU A 63 -8.82 11.53 2.70
N PHE A 64 -9.20 10.61 1.81
CA PHE A 64 -9.04 9.18 2.07
C PHE A 64 -7.56 8.80 2.15
N ILE A 65 -6.77 9.27 1.19
CA ILE A 65 -5.34 9.00 1.15
C ILE A 65 -4.64 9.70 2.31
N GLY A 66 -5.08 10.91 2.63
CA GLY A 66 -4.62 11.65 3.80
C GLY A 66 -4.81 10.91 5.10
N GLU A 67 -6.01 10.39 5.36
CA GLU A 67 -6.33 9.63 6.56
C GLU A 67 -5.48 8.36 6.67
N VAL A 68 -5.27 7.63 5.56
CA VAL A 68 -4.37 6.47 5.54
C VAL A 68 -2.93 6.90 5.83
N ALA A 69 -2.46 7.99 5.23
CA ALA A 69 -1.12 8.48 5.43
C ALA A 69 -0.90 8.91 6.89
N ASP A 70 -1.85 9.61 7.49
CA ASP A 70 -1.81 10.03 8.90
C ASP A 70 -1.77 8.84 9.84
N PHE A 71 -2.60 7.82 9.60
CA PHE A 71 -2.59 6.59 10.39
C PHE A 71 -1.25 5.84 10.29
N VAL A 72 -0.71 5.64 9.09
CA VAL A 72 0.55 4.91 8.90
C VAL A 72 1.72 5.72 9.49
N HIS A 73 1.76 7.02 9.23
CA HIS A 73 2.77 7.93 9.76
C HIS A 73 2.76 7.96 11.29
N HIS A 74 1.58 8.12 11.89
CA HIS A 74 1.42 8.06 13.34
C HIS A 74 1.93 6.74 13.90
N SER A 75 1.51 5.61 13.32
CA SER A 75 1.93 4.27 13.77
C SER A 75 3.45 4.10 13.71
N ILE A 76 4.12 4.62 12.67
CA ILE A 76 5.58 4.57 12.54
C ILE A 76 6.27 5.41 13.62
N LEU A 77 5.81 6.66 13.83
CA LEU A 77 6.47 7.59 14.75
C LEU A 77 6.20 7.31 16.23
N THR A 78 5.05 6.71 16.56
CA THR A 78 4.69 6.39 17.95
C THR A 78 5.00 4.95 18.34
N ARG A 79 5.68 4.19 17.47
CA ARG A 79 6.12 2.83 17.80
C ARG A 79 7.00 2.84 19.07
N PRO A 80 6.85 1.86 19.97
CA PRO A 80 7.70 1.74 21.14
C PRO A 80 9.19 1.70 20.78
N ALA A 81 10.02 2.48 21.48
CA ALA A 81 11.43 2.64 21.16
C ALA A 81 12.27 1.37 21.41
N ASP A 82 11.76 0.44 22.21
CA ASP A 82 12.36 -0.86 22.50
C ASP A 82 12.11 -1.90 21.39
N LEU A 83 11.17 -1.65 20.47
CA LEU A 83 10.93 -2.52 19.32
C LEU A 83 11.97 -2.28 18.22
N GLN A 84 13.08 -3.01 18.31
CA GLN A 84 14.14 -3.02 17.30
C GLN A 84 13.80 -3.98 16.15
N GLY A 85 12.88 -3.58 15.28
CA GLY A 85 12.46 -4.36 14.12
C GLY A 85 12.12 -3.53 12.89
N GLU A 86 11.90 -4.21 11.78
CA GLU A 86 11.49 -3.60 10.52
C GLU A 86 9.99 -3.33 10.52
N ILE A 87 9.57 -2.20 9.94
CA ILE A 87 8.16 -1.86 9.79
C ILE A 87 7.61 -2.62 8.60
N GLU A 88 6.47 -3.27 8.81
CA GLU A 88 5.71 -3.92 7.75
C GLU A 88 4.36 -3.22 7.66
N VAL A 89 4.06 -2.65 6.48
CA VAL A 89 2.77 -2.08 6.15
C VAL A 89 2.18 -2.88 5.00
N GLU A 90 1.05 -3.52 5.26
CA GLU A 90 0.35 -4.43 4.33
C GLU A 90 -1.12 -4.05 4.22
N ALA A 91 -1.71 -4.21 3.04
CA ALA A 91 -3.15 -4.16 2.81
C ALA A 91 -3.62 -5.53 2.36
N LYS A 92 -4.56 -6.11 3.10
CA LYS A 92 -5.13 -7.43 2.86
C LYS A 92 -6.51 -7.31 2.23
N ILE A 93 -6.76 -8.11 1.21
CA ILE A 93 -8.07 -8.18 0.53
C ILE A 93 -8.90 -9.28 1.21
N GLY A 94 -10.15 -8.95 1.56
CA GLY A 94 -10.96 -9.79 2.43
C GLY A 94 -12.41 -9.34 2.50
N VAL A 95 -13.10 -9.71 3.58
CA VAL A 95 -14.47 -9.28 3.86
C VAL A 95 -14.56 -8.77 5.29
N LEU A 96 -15.21 -7.62 5.49
CA LEU A 96 -15.62 -7.19 6.81
C LEU A 96 -16.94 -7.90 7.15
N ARG A 97 -16.99 -8.60 8.27
CA ARG A 97 -18.19 -9.33 8.72
C ARG A 97 -18.76 -8.72 9.99
N ASP A 98 -20.09 -8.71 10.08
CA ASP A 98 -20.80 -8.40 11.30
C ASP A 98 -20.74 -9.58 12.31
N ARG A 99 -21.28 -9.37 13.51
CA ARG A 99 -21.37 -10.42 14.55
C ARG A 99 -22.16 -11.66 14.11
N GLY A 100 -23.05 -11.52 13.13
CA GLY A 100 -23.83 -12.62 12.57
C GLY A 100 -23.08 -13.42 11.50
N GLY A 101 -21.87 -13.01 11.13
CA GLY A 101 -21.07 -13.64 10.08
C GLY A 101 -21.49 -13.22 8.67
N ASN A 102 -22.36 -12.23 8.51
CA ASN A 102 -22.67 -11.69 7.18
C ASN A 102 -21.66 -10.62 6.81
N ARG A 103 -21.42 -10.40 5.52
CA ARG A 103 -20.69 -9.21 5.07
C ARG A 103 -21.37 -7.96 5.61
N LEU A 104 -20.55 -7.08 6.17
CA LEU A 104 -20.96 -5.82 6.78
C LEU A 104 -21.79 -4.99 5.79
N ASN A 105 -22.88 -4.41 6.29
CA ASN A 105 -23.74 -3.54 5.52
C ASN A 105 -23.93 -2.21 6.25
N LEU A 106 -23.37 -1.14 5.70
CA LEU A 106 -23.44 0.20 6.25
C LEU A 106 -24.20 1.13 5.29
N PRO A 107 -24.91 2.15 5.79
CA PRO A 107 -25.64 3.10 4.96
C PRO A 107 -24.71 4.14 4.29
N VAL A 108 -23.68 3.67 3.57
CA VAL A 108 -22.70 4.47 2.83
C VAL A 108 -22.61 3.99 1.38
N LEU A 109 -22.36 4.92 0.45
CA LEU A 109 -22.41 4.63 -0.98
C LEU A 109 -21.03 4.41 -1.61
N VAL A 110 -19.96 4.67 -0.89
CA VAL A 110 -18.59 4.68 -1.41
C VAL A 110 -17.65 4.01 -0.41
N GLU A 111 -16.46 3.68 -0.90
CA GLU A 111 -15.36 3.21 -0.07
C GLU A 111 -15.15 4.14 1.12
N THR A 112 -15.12 3.58 2.32
CA THR A 112 -15.12 4.32 3.58
C THR A 112 -14.17 3.67 4.58
N ILE A 113 -13.28 4.48 5.16
CA ILE A 113 -12.44 4.06 6.30
C ILE A 113 -13.33 4.00 7.53
N LEU A 114 -13.36 2.85 8.20
CA LEU A 114 -14.10 2.67 9.44
C LEU A 114 -13.29 3.23 10.59
N ALA A 115 -13.92 4.09 11.40
CA ALA A 115 -13.32 4.55 12.64
C ALA A 115 -13.00 3.34 13.54
N PRO A 116 -11.76 3.21 14.06
CA PRO A 116 -11.36 2.06 14.85
C PRO A 116 -12.31 1.81 16.03
N LYS A 117 -12.80 0.56 16.16
CA LYS A 117 -13.72 0.11 17.21
C LYS A 117 -15.11 0.80 17.22
N ALA A 118 -15.42 1.64 16.24
CA ALA A 118 -16.74 2.29 16.15
C ALA A 118 -17.82 1.34 15.60
N THR A 119 -17.41 0.39 14.74
CA THR A 119 -18.29 -0.64 14.18
C THR A 119 -17.90 -2.00 14.70
N ASP A 120 -18.88 -2.74 15.20
CA ASP A 120 -18.68 -4.11 15.64
C ASP A 120 -18.61 -5.06 14.45
N CYS A 121 -17.39 -5.29 13.99
CA CYS A 121 -17.09 -6.16 12.87
C CYS A 121 -15.72 -6.82 13.06
N HIS A 122 -15.49 -7.91 12.34
CA HIS A 122 -14.18 -8.50 12.18
C HIS A 122 -13.83 -8.61 10.70
N PHE A 123 -12.54 -8.56 10.40
CA PHE A 123 -12.05 -8.75 9.04
C PHE A 123 -11.61 -10.19 8.84
N GLU A 124 -12.08 -10.80 7.76
CA GLU A 124 -11.64 -12.10 7.30
C GLU A 124 -10.72 -11.95 6.10
N SER A 125 -9.44 -12.22 6.33
CA SER A 125 -8.42 -12.30 5.28
C SER A 125 -8.48 -13.67 4.62
N ASN A 126 -9.53 -13.92 3.83
CA ASN A 126 -9.69 -15.17 3.10
C ASN A 126 -10.48 -14.95 1.81
N MET A 127 -10.28 -15.84 0.86
CA MET A 127 -11.06 -15.92 -0.37
C MET A 127 -11.27 -17.39 -0.77
N SER A 128 -12.20 -17.65 -1.68
CA SER A 128 -12.36 -18.98 -2.26
C SER A 128 -11.18 -19.35 -3.16
N GLN A 129 -10.96 -20.65 -3.36
CA GLN A 129 -9.96 -21.15 -4.31
C GLN A 129 -10.16 -20.59 -5.73
N ALA A 130 -11.42 -20.40 -6.15
CA ALA A 130 -11.74 -19.84 -7.46
C ALA A 130 -11.34 -18.35 -7.58
N GLN A 131 -11.53 -17.57 -6.51
CA GLN A 131 -11.07 -16.18 -6.42
C GLN A 131 -9.53 -16.11 -6.44
N HIS A 132 -8.87 -17.00 -5.71
CA HIS A 132 -7.41 -17.10 -5.71
C HIS A 132 -6.87 -17.44 -7.11
N GLN A 133 -7.47 -18.43 -7.79
CA GLN A 133 -7.10 -18.78 -9.16
C GLN A 133 -7.31 -17.62 -10.13
N HIS A 134 -8.40 -16.87 -9.98
CA HIS A 134 -8.69 -15.68 -10.78
C HIS A 134 -7.58 -14.63 -10.65
N PHE A 135 -7.15 -14.29 -9.43
CA PHE A 135 -6.04 -13.36 -9.21
C PHE A 135 -4.71 -13.89 -9.75
N ASN A 136 -4.43 -15.19 -9.57
CA ASN A 136 -3.22 -15.80 -10.13
C ASN A 136 -3.15 -15.62 -11.66
N ILE A 137 -4.26 -15.88 -12.36
CA ILE A 137 -4.34 -15.69 -13.82
C ILE A 137 -4.14 -14.22 -14.20
N LEU A 138 -4.76 -13.30 -13.48
CA LEU A 138 -4.66 -11.85 -13.76
C LEU A 138 -3.23 -11.36 -13.58
N LEU A 139 -2.59 -11.68 -12.45
CA LEU A 139 -1.26 -11.21 -12.11
C LEU A 139 -0.18 -11.84 -13.02
N ASN A 140 -0.32 -13.11 -13.39
CA ASN A 140 0.56 -13.73 -14.39
C ASN A 140 0.45 -13.05 -15.77
N LYS A 141 -0.77 -12.76 -16.24
CA LYS A 141 -0.96 -12.01 -17.49
C LYS A 141 -0.34 -10.61 -17.43
N LEU A 142 -0.47 -9.93 -16.29
CA LEU A 142 0.12 -8.61 -16.08
C LEU A 142 1.65 -8.69 -16.11
N LYS A 143 2.25 -9.67 -15.43
CA LYS A 143 3.69 -9.94 -15.47
C LYS A 143 4.17 -10.19 -16.90
N GLU A 144 3.53 -11.10 -17.64
CA GLU A 144 3.88 -11.39 -19.04
C GLU A 144 3.77 -10.17 -19.95
N ALA A 145 2.75 -9.31 -19.73
CA ALA A 145 2.61 -8.07 -20.47
C ALA A 145 3.71 -7.06 -20.13
N SER A 146 4.14 -7.01 -18.86
CA SER A 146 5.16 -6.06 -18.38
C SER A 146 6.56 -6.28 -18.97
N ASP A 147 6.82 -7.48 -19.49
CA ASP A 147 8.11 -7.82 -20.13
C ASP A 147 8.15 -7.48 -21.62
N LYS A 148 7.02 -7.10 -22.21
CA LYS A 148 6.95 -6.80 -23.65
C LYS A 148 7.52 -5.41 -23.95
N PRO A 149 8.27 -5.25 -25.06
CA PRO A 149 8.73 -3.93 -25.50
C PRO A 149 7.56 -2.96 -25.69
N GLY A 150 7.73 -1.73 -25.22
CA GLY A 150 6.70 -0.69 -25.32
C GLY A 150 5.60 -0.77 -24.24
N TYR A 151 5.72 -1.66 -23.25
CA TYR A 151 4.87 -1.59 -22.07
C TYR A 151 5.07 -0.26 -21.35
N HIS A 152 3.97 0.37 -20.93
CA HIS A 152 3.99 1.74 -20.41
C HIS A 152 4.58 1.86 -19.00
N SER A 153 4.96 0.74 -18.36
CA SER A 153 5.46 0.67 -16.99
C SER A 153 6.73 -0.15 -16.83
N SER A 154 7.35 -0.02 -15.66
CA SER A 154 8.43 -0.87 -15.20
C SER A 154 7.99 -2.35 -15.19
N SER A 155 8.94 -3.25 -15.48
CA SER A 155 8.71 -4.70 -15.44
C SER A 155 8.37 -5.15 -14.03
N ILE A 156 7.52 -6.15 -13.93
CA ILE A 156 7.13 -6.79 -12.67
C ILE A 156 8.09 -7.96 -12.44
N ALA A 157 8.58 -8.18 -11.23
CA ALA A 157 9.34 -9.39 -10.88
C ALA A 157 8.38 -10.48 -10.37
N TYR A 158 8.78 -11.75 -10.49
CA TYR A 158 7.99 -12.91 -10.05
C TYR A 158 8.87 -13.85 -9.22
N THR A 159 8.36 -14.28 -8.07
CA THR A 159 8.96 -15.37 -7.30
C THR A 159 7.89 -16.32 -6.75
N HIS A 160 8.29 -17.56 -6.49
CA HIS A 160 7.39 -18.60 -5.98
C HIS A 160 8.09 -19.37 -4.87
N ALA A 161 7.56 -19.29 -3.65
CA ALA A 161 8.16 -19.86 -2.46
C ALA A 161 7.21 -20.85 -1.77
N HIS A 162 7.75 -22.03 -1.44
CA HIS A 162 7.11 -22.98 -0.54
C HIS A 162 7.78 -22.89 0.83
N LEU A 163 7.01 -22.47 1.83
CA LEU A 163 7.51 -22.13 3.15
C LEU A 163 6.80 -22.92 4.24
N VAL A 164 7.50 -23.15 5.35
CA VAL A 164 6.92 -23.68 6.58
C VAL A 164 7.12 -22.66 7.68
N ASP A 165 6.02 -22.17 8.23
CA ASP A 165 6.04 -21.36 9.44
C ASP A 165 5.77 -22.27 10.65
N THR A 166 6.63 -22.19 11.65
CA THR A 166 6.45 -22.84 12.96
C THR A 166 6.39 -21.79 14.06
N PHE A 167 5.46 -21.95 15.00
CA PHE A 167 5.19 -20.97 16.04
C PHE A 167 5.51 -21.49 17.43
N TYR A 168 6.28 -20.71 18.17
CA TYR A 168 6.72 -21.02 19.53
C TYR A 168 6.09 -20.04 20.51
N ALA A 169 5.84 -20.51 21.73
CA ALA A 169 5.43 -19.64 22.81
C ALA A 169 6.55 -18.63 23.11
N SER A 170 6.18 -17.36 23.30
CA SER A 170 7.05 -16.35 23.89
C SER A 170 6.84 -16.33 25.41
N GLU A 171 7.82 -15.85 26.17
CA GLU A 171 7.69 -15.61 27.61
C GLU A 171 6.47 -14.72 27.92
N ASN A 172 6.16 -13.78 27.00
CA ASN A 172 4.88 -13.07 26.96
C ASN A 172 3.84 -13.85 26.15
N SER A 173 2.88 -14.48 26.83
CA SER A 173 1.89 -15.41 26.24
C SER A 173 1.00 -14.84 25.11
N ARG A 174 0.96 -13.52 24.92
CA ARG A 174 0.17 -12.85 23.88
C ARG A 174 0.84 -12.86 22.51
N GLU A 175 2.17 -13.03 22.45
CA GLU A 175 2.95 -12.93 21.23
C GLU A 175 3.63 -14.26 20.95
N LYS A 176 3.76 -14.63 19.67
CA LYS A 176 4.38 -15.89 19.25
C LYS A 176 5.65 -15.59 18.46
N ILE A 177 6.68 -16.40 18.67
CA ILE A 177 7.88 -16.38 17.83
C ILE A 177 7.59 -17.25 16.61
N ARG A 178 7.74 -16.69 15.41
CA ARG A 178 7.57 -17.38 14.14
C ARG A 178 8.94 -17.71 13.57
N VAL A 179 9.19 -18.98 13.30
CA VAL A 179 10.35 -19.44 12.53
C VAL A 179 9.85 -19.88 11.15
N THR A 180 10.30 -19.18 10.11
CA THR A 180 9.98 -19.47 8.71
C THR A 180 11.13 -20.22 8.06
N ARG A 181 10.83 -21.35 7.43
CA ARG A 181 11.78 -22.21 6.74
C ARG A 181 11.41 -22.42 5.28
N ASN A 182 12.40 -22.64 4.43
CA ASN A 182 12.15 -23.21 3.10
C ASN A 182 11.64 -24.64 3.26
N ASP A 183 10.51 -24.97 2.63
CA ASP A 183 9.88 -26.29 2.79
C ASP A 183 10.71 -27.45 2.22
N LYS A 184 11.49 -27.18 1.16
CA LYS A 184 12.31 -28.20 0.50
C LYS A 184 13.66 -28.41 1.20
N THR A 185 14.34 -27.34 1.57
CA THR A 185 15.71 -27.43 2.13
C THR A 185 15.75 -27.47 3.65
N GLY A 186 14.68 -27.03 4.33
CA GLY A 186 14.64 -26.87 5.78
C GLY A 186 15.44 -25.67 6.32
N GLU A 187 16.07 -24.89 5.44
CA GLU A 187 16.84 -23.70 5.78
C GLU A 187 15.98 -22.65 6.50
N VAL A 188 16.51 -22.04 7.56
CA VAL A 188 15.85 -20.94 8.26
C VAL A 188 15.97 -19.67 7.42
N ILE A 189 14.83 -19.11 7.01
CA ILE A 189 14.77 -17.85 6.28
C ILE A 189 14.65 -16.68 7.26
N ALA A 190 13.76 -16.80 8.26
CA ALA A 190 13.53 -15.75 9.22
C ALA A 190 13.10 -16.34 10.57
N THR A 191 13.51 -15.68 11.65
CA THR A 191 12.99 -15.91 13.00
C THR A 191 12.57 -14.57 13.59
N VAL A 192 11.26 -14.35 13.69
CA VAL A 192 10.71 -13.04 14.02
C VAL A 192 9.61 -13.12 15.07
N LYS A 193 9.50 -12.05 15.85
CA LYS A 193 8.37 -11.73 16.70
C LYS A 193 7.61 -10.57 16.06
N LYS A 194 6.41 -10.84 15.55
CA LYS A 194 5.55 -9.84 14.89
C LYS A 194 4.67 -9.14 15.92
N VAL A 195 4.81 -7.83 16.03
CA VAL A 195 4.05 -6.97 16.95
C VAL A 195 3.15 -6.04 16.14
N ARG A 196 1.84 -6.06 16.39
CA ARG A 196 0.90 -5.17 15.68
C ARG A 196 0.88 -3.80 16.33
N LEU A 197 1.10 -2.75 15.53
CA LEU A 197 0.98 -1.36 15.97
C LEU A 197 -0.45 -0.85 15.78
N GLY A 198 -1.12 -1.25 14.70
CA GLY A 198 -2.51 -0.89 14.45
C GLY A 198 -3.06 -1.48 13.16
N ASN A 199 -4.35 -1.27 12.93
CA ASN A 199 -5.01 -1.55 11.66
C ASN A 199 -6.10 -0.52 11.35
N LEU A 200 -6.38 -0.33 10.07
CA LEU A 200 -7.54 0.38 9.54
C LEU A 200 -8.36 -0.54 8.64
N ASP A 201 -9.66 -0.55 8.87
CA ASP A 201 -10.62 -1.30 8.08
C ASP A 201 -11.26 -0.40 7.03
N VAL A 202 -11.31 -0.86 5.78
CA VAL A 202 -11.90 -0.13 4.67
C VAL A 202 -13.08 -0.91 4.11
N TYR A 203 -14.27 -0.37 4.32
CA TYR A 203 -15.51 -0.92 3.77
C TYR A 203 -15.74 -0.43 2.35
N SER A 204 -16.03 -1.35 1.42
CA SER A 204 -16.16 -1.08 -0.01
C SER A 204 -17.52 -1.54 -0.56
N PRO A 205 -18.61 -0.76 -0.38
CA PRO A 205 -19.99 -1.19 -0.70
C PRO A 205 -20.24 -1.46 -2.19
N LYS A 206 -19.40 -0.91 -3.07
CA LYS A 206 -19.48 -1.08 -4.53
C LYS A 206 -18.56 -2.18 -5.08
N GLN A 207 -17.77 -2.81 -4.23
CA GLN A 207 -16.84 -3.87 -4.61
C GLN A 207 -17.25 -5.19 -3.95
N ALA A 208 -16.79 -6.31 -4.50
CA ALA A 208 -17.03 -7.62 -3.91
C ALA A 208 -16.19 -7.81 -2.63
N ALA A 209 -14.97 -7.29 -2.59
CA ALA A 209 -14.09 -7.37 -1.44
C ALA A 209 -14.00 -6.03 -0.68
N ASP A 210 -13.79 -6.14 0.62
CA ASP A 210 -13.30 -5.09 1.52
C ASP A 210 -11.78 -5.26 1.70
N TRP A 211 -11.15 -4.37 2.45
CA TRP A 211 -9.71 -4.50 2.71
C TRP A 211 -9.29 -3.91 4.05
N ARG A 212 -8.20 -4.44 4.61
CA ARG A 212 -7.63 -4.01 5.89
C ARG A 212 -6.18 -3.62 5.68
N ILE A 213 -5.83 -2.42 6.14
CA ILE A 213 -4.45 -1.97 6.27
C ILE A 213 -3.95 -2.38 7.65
N SER A 214 -2.80 -3.03 7.74
CA SER A 214 -2.14 -3.36 8.99
C SER A 214 -0.74 -2.77 9.03
N VAL A 215 -0.36 -2.23 10.18
CA VAL A 215 1.01 -1.78 10.46
C VAL A 215 1.57 -2.64 11.58
N ASN A 216 2.67 -3.33 11.31
CA ASN A 216 3.33 -4.23 12.24
C ASN A 216 4.83 -3.88 12.34
N VAL A 217 5.47 -4.37 13.40
CA VAL A 217 6.93 -4.46 13.51
C VAL A 217 7.31 -5.93 13.52
N GLU A 218 8.20 -6.34 12.62
CA GLU A 218 8.85 -7.66 12.67
C GLU A 218 10.20 -7.53 13.37
N VAL A 219 10.25 -7.97 14.63
CA VAL A 219 11.48 -7.94 15.45
C VAL A 219 12.24 -9.24 15.23
N PRO A 220 13.48 -9.21 14.70
CA PRO A 220 14.32 -10.40 14.62
C PRO A 220 14.64 -10.90 16.03
N VAL A 221 14.48 -12.20 16.27
CA VAL A 221 14.80 -12.82 17.55
C VAL A 221 15.64 -14.07 17.36
N GLN A 222 16.31 -14.51 18.42
CA GLN A 222 17.05 -15.77 18.39
C GLN A 222 16.10 -16.95 18.18
N HIS A 223 16.61 -18.04 17.59
CA HIS A 223 15.84 -19.26 17.42
C HIS A 223 15.34 -19.74 18.79
N PRO A 224 14.02 -19.91 18.99
CA PRO A 224 13.46 -20.32 20.27
C PRO A 224 13.86 -21.75 20.62
N LEU A 225 13.98 -22.03 21.92
CA LEU A 225 14.08 -23.38 22.46
C LEU A 225 12.68 -23.97 22.67
N GLY A 226 12.56 -25.30 22.62
CA GLY A 226 11.30 -26.02 22.85
C GLY A 226 10.62 -26.49 21.56
N THR A 227 9.36 -26.90 21.68
CA THR A 227 8.58 -27.48 20.59
C THR A 227 7.59 -26.46 19.99
N PRO A 228 7.39 -26.47 18.66
CA PRO A 228 6.34 -25.67 18.04
C PRO A 228 4.96 -26.00 18.61
N THR A 229 4.18 -24.97 18.89
CA THR A 229 2.76 -25.08 19.28
C THR A 229 1.82 -25.24 18.09
N HIS A 230 2.25 -24.75 16.93
CA HIS A 230 1.46 -24.72 15.71
C HIS A 230 2.40 -24.62 14.50
N SER A 231 1.95 -25.17 13.37
CA SER A 231 2.67 -25.08 12.10
C SER A 231 1.71 -24.83 10.96
N ARG A 232 2.16 -24.06 9.98
CA ARG A 232 1.44 -23.89 8.70
C ARG A 232 2.40 -23.99 7.54
N ARG A 233 1.92 -24.60 6.45
CA ARG A 233 2.61 -24.60 5.15
C ARG A 233 2.06 -23.47 4.31
N LYS A 234 2.94 -22.73 3.65
CA LYS A 234 2.58 -21.60 2.78
C LYS A 234 3.07 -21.88 1.38
N ASP A 235 2.18 -21.74 0.42
CA ASP A 235 2.50 -21.67 -1.00
C ASP A 235 2.28 -20.22 -1.44
N ARG A 236 3.36 -19.49 -1.70
CA ARG A 236 3.33 -18.04 -1.92
C ARG A 236 3.87 -17.69 -3.29
N ILE A 237 3.04 -17.03 -4.08
CA ILE A 237 3.40 -16.41 -5.35
C ILE A 237 3.50 -14.91 -5.12
N SER A 238 4.66 -14.33 -5.39
CA SER A 238 4.97 -12.93 -5.12
C SER A 238 5.28 -12.17 -6.40
N TYR A 239 4.63 -11.03 -6.59
CA TYR A 239 4.84 -10.11 -7.70
C TYR A 239 5.40 -8.79 -7.17
N SER A 240 6.63 -8.42 -7.54
CA SER A 240 7.24 -7.17 -7.09
C SER A 240 7.17 -6.12 -8.19
N HIS A 241 6.71 -4.92 -7.85
CA HIS A 241 6.60 -3.79 -8.78
C HIS A 241 6.95 -2.50 -8.05
N GLU A 242 8.04 -1.85 -8.46
CA GLU A 242 8.58 -0.65 -7.80
C GLU A 242 8.78 -0.87 -6.29
N GLU A 243 8.13 -0.08 -5.43
CA GLU A 243 8.26 -0.16 -3.98
C GLU A 243 7.24 -1.10 -3.31
N PHE A 244 6.58 -1.96 -4.10
CA PHE A 244 5.48 -2.80 -3.64
C PHE A 244 5.68 -4.28 -3.99
N VAL A 245 5.16 -5.14 -3.13
CA VAL A 245 5.01 -6.58 -3.39
C VAL A 245 3.54 -6.94 -3.27
N VAL A 246 3.02 -7.70 -4.24
CA VAL A 246 1.71 -8.32 -4.18
C VAL A 246 1.90 -9.82 -3.99
N ASP A 247 1.43 -10.33 -2.86
CA ASP A 247 1.55 -11.72 -2.46
C ASP A 247 0.20 -12.41 -2.58
N LEU A 248 0.18 -13.52 -3.30
CA LEU A 248 -0.93 -14.44 -3.39
C LEU A 248 -0.52 -15.74 -2.69
N THR A 249 -1.13 -16.01 -1.53
CA THR A 249 -0.66 -17.06 -0.62
C THR A 249 -1.76 -18.07 -0.31
N GLN A 250 -1.47 -19.36 -0.49
CA GLN A 250 -2.27 -20.44 0.10
C GLN A 250 -1.63 -20.88 1.42
N VAL A 251 -2.43 -20.96 2.47
CA VAL A 251 -1.97 -21.32 3.82
C VAL A 251 -2.70 -22.57 4.29
N ALA A 252 -1.97 -23.66 4.53
CA ALA A 252 -2.49 -24.87 5.15
C ALA A 252 -2.05 -24.91 6.63
N SER A 253 -3.00 -24.75 7.53
CA SER A 253 -2.82 -24.64 8.97
C SER A 253 -3.07 -25.98 9.66
N TYR A 254 -2.08 -26.50 10.40
CA TYR A 254 -2.16 -27.81 11.06
C TYR A 254 -2.21 -27.63 12.59
N SER A 255 -3.35 -27.99 13.19
CA SER A 255 -3.47 -28.09 14.66
C SER A 255 -2.89 -29.41 15.17
N ALA A 256 -2.37 -29.41 16.40
CA ALA A 256 -1.85 -30.61 17.07
C ALA A 256 -2.91 -31.70 17.30
N THR A 257 -4.21 -31.38 17.16
CA THR A 257 -5.34 -32.27 17.50
C THR A 257 -5.81 -33.19 16.36
N GLY A 258 -5.05 -33.35 15.27
CA GLY A 258 -5.36 -34.30 14.20
C GLY A 258 -6.60 -33.96 13.36
N SER A 259 -7.12 -32.74 13.45
CA SER A 259 -8.18 -32.23 12.56
C SER A 259 -7.64 -32.03 11.14
N GLN A 260 -8.54 -32.05 10.15
CA GLN A 260 -8.19 -31.66 8.78
C GLN A 260 -7.58 -30.25 8.79
N PRO A 261 -6.55 -30.00 7.96
CA PRO A 261 -5.92 -28.69 7.90
C PRO A 261 -6.91 -27.65 7.40
N GLU A 262 -6.92 -26.49 8.06
CA GLU A 262 -7.65 -25.32 7.57
C GLU A 262 -6.87 -24.71 6.41
N LEU A 263 -7.53 -24.56 5.25
CA LEU A 263 -6.94 -23.98 4.05
C LEU A 263 -7.48 -22.56 3.86
N LEU A 264 -6.58 -21.59 3.86
CA LEU A 264 -6.89 -20.19 3.58
C LEU A 264 -6.21 -19.75 2.29
N HIS A 265 -6.85 -18.81 1.60
CA HIS A 265 -6.32 -18.15 0.41
C HIS A 265 -6.28 -16.66 0.67
N GLU A 266 -5.08 -16.09 0.66
CA GLU A 266 -4.82 -14.70 1.04
C GLU A 266 -4.28 -13.92 -0.17
N LEU A 267 -4.65 -12.64 -0.27
CA LEU A 267 -4.09 -11.67 -1.21
C LEU A 267 -3.71 -10.43 -0.42
N GLU A 268 -2.44 -10.07 -0.47
CA GLU A 268 -1.89 -8.92 0.25
C GLU A 268 -1.03 -8.07 -0.69
N VAL A 269 -1.04 -6.76 -0.49
CA VAL A 269 -0.06 -5.83 -1.07
C VAL A 269 0.70 -5.18 0.07
N GLU A 270 2.01 -5.12 -0.02
CA GLU A 270 2.89 -4.59 1.02
C GLU A 270 3.97 -3.67 0.44
N PHE A 271 4.54 -2.83 1.29
CA PHE A 271 5.74 -2.07 0.94
C PHE A 271 6.96 -2.99 0.94
N ALA A 272 7.69 -3.02 -0.17
CA ALA A 272 8.92 -3.82 -0.31
C ALA A 272 10.08 -3.27 0.53
N ASN A 273 10.09 -1.95 0.78
CA ASN A 273 11.22 -1.24 1.38
C ASN A 273 10.81 -0.45 2.62
N SER A 274 10.83 -1.11 3.78
CA SER A 274 10.61 -0.53 5.11
C SER A 274 11.48 0.72 5.37
N ARG A 275 12.74 0.71 4.93
CA ARG A 275 13.69 1.81 5.16
C ARG A 275 13.34 3.07 4.37
N LEU A 276 12.92 2.91 3.12
CA LEU A 276 12.43 4.03 2.31
C LEU A 276 11.17 4.63 2.95
N LEU A 277 10.21 3.78 3.32
CA LEU A 277 8.95 4.22 3.93
C LEU A 277 9.20 5.01 5.23
N THR A 278 10.05 4.48 6.12
CA THR A 278 10.38 5.14 7.40
C THR A 278 11.20 6.42 7.22
N SER A 279 12.13 6.44 6.26
CA SER A 279 12.88 7.65 5.87
C SER A 279 11.95 8.75 5.34
N ALA A 280 11.03 8.40 4.45
CA ALA A 280 10.03 9.33 3.94
C ALA A 280 9.09 9.83 5.04
N ALA A 281 8.65 8.95 5.94
CA ALA A 281 7.81 9.30 7.09
C ALA A 281 8.49 10.37 7.97
N ALA A 282 9.78 10.20 8.28
CA ALA A 282 10.54 11.15 9.09
C ALA A 282 10.63 12.56 8.47
N LYS A 283 10.47 12.68 7.14
CA LYS A 283 10.57 13.95 6.41
C LYS A 283 9.23 14.62 6.12
N ARG A 284 8.10 13.90 6.23
CA ARG A 284 6.76 14.34 5.78
C ARG A 284 6.38 15.76 6.25
N ASN A 285 6.68 16.06 7.51
CA ASN A 285 6.38 17.35 8.16
C ASN A 285 7.63 18.05 8.71
N LEU A 286 8.81 17.69 8.22
CA LEU A 286 10.06 18.28 8.71
C LEU A 286 10.28 19.66 8.08
N GLU A 287 10.30 20.71 8.91
CA GLU A 287 10.63 22.06 8.48
C GLU A 287 12.05 22.12 7.89
N GLY A 288 12.21 22.87 6.79
CA GLY A 288 13.48 22.98 6.08
C GLY A 288 13.76 21.85 5.08
N SER A 289 13.05 20.73 5.11
CA SER A 289 13.17 19.71 4.05
C SER A 289 12.61 20.22 2.71
N PRO A 290 13.23 19.89 1.57
CA PRO A 290 12.68 20.18 0.25
C PRO A 290 11.27 19.63 0.06
N GLU A 291 10.43 20.34 -0.70
CA GLU A 291 9.01 19.98 -0.90
C GLU A 291 8.82 18.53 -1.37
N HIS A 292 9.63 18.06 -2.31
CA HIS A 292 9.55 16.69 -2.83
C HIS A 292 9.85 15.62 -1.77
N GLU A 293 10.69 15.92 -0.78
CA GLU A 293 10.96 15.00 0.33
C GLU A 293 9.81 14.97 1.33
N ARG A 294 9.19 16.13 1.58
CA ARG A 294 8.00 16.23 2.43
C ARG A 294 6.81 15.50 1.82
N SER A 295 6.63 15.58 0.50
CA SER A 295 5.54 14.89 -0.20
C SER A 295 5.80 13.41 -0.49
N ALA A 296 7.04 12.92 -0.36
CA ALA A 296 7.41 11.56 -0.77
C ALA A 296 6.59 10.49 -0.04
N PHE A 297 6.34 10.68 1.26
CA PHE A 297 5.54 9.74 2.04
C PHE A 297 4.09 9.67 1.55
N ASP A 298 3.44 10.81 1.32
CA ASP A 298 2.08 10.86 0.80
C ASP A 298 1.98 10.26 -0.62
N GLU A 299 3.01 10.43 -1.45
CA GLU A 299 3.07 9.80 -2.77
C GLU A 299 3.19 8.27 -2.70
N LEU A 300 3.99 7.75 -1.75
CA LEU A 300 4.10 6.32 -1.46
C LEU A 300 2.76 5.75 -0.98
N ILE A 301 2.09 6.41 -0.04
CA ILE A 301 0.78 5.99 0.45
C ILE A 301 -0.28 6.05 -0.65
N ARG A 302 -0.27 7.09 -1.50
CA ARG A 302 -1.15 7.18 -2.65
C ARG A 302 -0.98 5.99 -3.59
N ALA A 303 0.26 5.61 -3.91
CA ALA A 303 0.52 4.45 -4.77
C ALA A 303 0.06 3.13 -4.12
N PHE A 304 0.33 2.96 -2.83
CA PHE A 304 -0.13 1.81 -2.03
C PHE A 304 -1.66 1.66 -2.04
N VAL A 305 -2.39 2.73 -1.72
CA VAL A 305 -3.87 2.76 -1.74
C VAL A 305 -4.41 2.47 -3.14
N ASN A 306 -3.78 3.01 -4.19
CA ASN A 306 -4.20 2.72 -5.56
C ASN A 306 -4.01 1.25 -5.93
N ASN A 307 -2.92 0.61 -5.50
CA ASN A 307 -2.71 -0.82 -5.72
C ASN A 307 -3.77 -1.65 -4.98
N ALA A 308 -4.06 -1.36 -3.71
CA ALA A 308 -5.12 -2.03 -2.96
C ALA A 308 -6.50 -1.87 -3.63
N ARG A 309 -6.84 -0.65 -4.08
CA ARG A 309 -8.08 -0.35 -4.83
C ARG A 309 -8.17 -1.12 -6.14
N ILE A 310 -7.07 -1.26 -6.88
CA ILE A 310 -7.04 -2.05 -8.12
C ILE A 310 -7.31 -3.52 -7.82
N LEU A 311 -6.69 -4.09 -6.78
CA LEU A 311 -6.94 -5.48 -6.38
C LEU A 311 -8.40 -5.67 -5.95
N ALA A 312 -8.94 -4.81 -5.09
CA ALA A 312 -10.33 -4.88 -4.64
C ALA A 312 -11.34 -4.74 -5.79
N ARG A 313 -11.08 -3.88 -6.77
CA ARG A 313 -11.93 -3.73 -7.98
C ARG A 313 -11.90 -4.93 -8.91
N ASN A 314 -10.81 -5.69 -8.90
CA ASN A 314 -10.67 -6.90 -9.71
C ASN A 314 -11.13 -8.16 -8.96
N ALA A 315 -11.63 -8.03 -7.73
CA ALA A 315 -12.35 -9.10 -7.05
C ALA A 315 -13.62 -9.44 -7.84
N ASN A 316 -13.72 -10.69 -8.30
CA ASN A 316 -14.93 -11.19 -8.96
C ASN A 316 -16.06 -11.43 -7.93
N GLY A 317 -17.26 -11.80 -8.38
CA GLY A 317 -18.39 -12.08 -7.46
C GLY A 317 -18.12 -13.25 -6.49
N GLY A 318 -18.97 -13.38 -5.46
CA GLY A 318 -18.94 -14.52 -4.53
C GLY A 318 -18.18 -14.30 -3.23
N TRP A 319 -17.74 -13.07 -2.94
CA TRP A 319 -17.33 -12.66 -1.60
C TRP A 319 -18.60 -12.36 -0.81
N GLN A 320 -19.16 -13.37 -0.13
CA GLN A 320 -20.34 -13.26 0.75
C GLN A 320 -19.99 -13.69 2.17
#